data_AF-A0AAU5SDX9-F1
#
_entry.id   AF-A0AAU5SDX9-F1
#
_cell.length_a   1.000
_cell.length_b   1.000
_cell.length_c   1.000
_cell.angle_alpha   90.00
_cell.angle_beta   90.00
_cell.angle_gamma   90.00
#
_symmetry.space_group_name_H-M   'P 1'
#
loop_
_entity.id
_entity.type
_entity.pdbx_description
1 polymer ?
#
loop_
_entity_poly.entity_id
_entity_poly.type
_entity_poly.pdbx_seq_one_letter_code
_entity_poly.pdbx_strand_id
1 'polypeptide(L)'
;MADKKVPSPMWQALSDLHTEVQKDLATVNGSLKDADKRMAGGKGDVWVGATARAWASDLAGAANDVTTQANGFAEYVSRELAAHPKEVTQAEADSERRVLAGRMG
;
A
#
# COMPACT_ATOMS: atom_id res chain seq x y z
N MET A 1 25.42 18.78 -26.72
CA MET A 1 23.98 19.14 -26.73
C MET A 1 23.47 18.85 -25.33
N ALA A 2 22.75 19.78 -24.68
CA ALA A 2 22.18 19.49 -23.38
C ALA A 2 21.05 18.48 -23.60
N ASP A 3 21.19 17.26 -23.05
CA ASP A 3 20.15 16.24 -23.16
C ASP A 3 18.85 16.79 -22.58
N LYS A 4 17.80 16.81 -23.40
CA LYS A 4 16.47 17.22 -22.98
C LYS A 4 15.99 16.23 -21.93
N LYS A 5 15.89 16.69 -20.69
CA LYS A 5 15.30 15.90 -19.61
C LYS A 5 13.80 15.72 -19.86
N VAL A 6 13.31 14.53 -19.60
CA VAL A 6 11.90 14.13 -19.73
C VAL A 6 11.44 13.47 -18.44
N PRO A 7 10.13 13.48 -18.14
CA PRO A 7 9.61 12.80 -16.94
C PRO A 7 9.98 11.31 -16.94
N SER A 8 10.43 10.81 -15.79
CA SER A 8 10.74 9.39 -15.58
C SER A 8 9.46 8.55 -15.55
N PRO A 9 9.29 7.58 -16.47
CA PRO A 9 8.22 6.60 -16.40
C PRO A 9 8.26 5.76 -15.12
N MET A 10 9.45 5.43 -14.62
CA MET A 10 9.60 4.68 -13.37
C MET A 10 9.12 5.48 -12.16
N TRP A 11 9.51 6.75 -12.06
CA TRP A 11 9.05 7.63 -10.98
C TRP A 11 7.53 7.77 -10.99
N GLN A 12 6.93 7.91 -12.18
CA GLN A 12 5.48 7.97 -12.30
C GLN A 12 4.81 6.67 -11.83
N ALA A 13 5.32 5.52 -12.25
CA ALA A 13 4.80 4.21 -11.82
C ALA A 13 4.92 4.01 -10.30
N LEU A 14 6.03 4.42 -9.68
CA LEU A 14 6.20 4.39 -8.22
C LEU A 14 5.25 5.36 -7.51
N SER A 15 4.97 6.52 -8.09
CA SER A 15 4.03 7.50 -7.55
C SER A 15 2.59 6.97 -7.58
N ASP A 16 2.20 6.34 -8.68
CA ASP A 16 0.89 5.72 -8.84
C ASP A 16 0.74 4.54 -7.86
N LEU A 17 1.74 3.66 -7.78
CA LEU A 17 1.78 2.55 -6.82
C LEU A 17 1.69 3.05 -5.37
N HIS A 18 2.45 4.09 -5.02
CA HIS A 18 2.37 4.69 -3.68
C HIS A 18 0.96 5.17 -3.36
N THR A 19 0.29 5.80 -4.33
CA THR A 19 -1.08 6.31 -4.17
C THR A 19 -2.09 5.18 -3.99
N GLU A 20 -1.96 4.10 -4.78
CA GLU A 20 -2.81 2.91 -4.65
C GLU A 20 -2.63 2.22 -3.29
N VAL A 21 -1.38 2.02 -2.86
CA VAL A 21 -1.07 1.40 -1.55
C VAL A 21 -1.67 2.19 -0.40
N GLN A 22 -1.59 3.53 -0.42
CA GLN A 22 -2.18 4.38 0.61
C GLN A 22 -3.71 4.27 0.64
N LYS A 23 -4.34 4.17 -0.54
CA LYS A 23 -5.79 3.99 -0.64
C LYS A 23 -6.23 2.63 -0.11
N ASP A 24 -5.53 1.56 -0.50
CA ASP A 24 -5.86 0.20 -0.07
C ASP A 24 -5.65 0.02 1.44
N LEU A 25 -4.58 0.61 2.00
CA LEU A 25 -4.36 0.71 3.44
C LEU A 25 -5.55 1.35 4.18
N ALA A 26 -6.07 2.46 3.65
CA ALA A 26 -7.24 3.11 4.24
C ALA A 26 -8.49 2.23 4.18
N THR A 27 -8.70 1.50 3.08
CA THR A 27 -9.82 0.55 2.93
C THR A 27 -9.70 -0.64 3.87
N VAL A 28 -8.52 -1.24 4.01
CA VAL A 28 -8.26 -2.36 4.92
C VAL A 28 -8.49 -1.93 6.37
N ASN A 29 -7.89 -0.81 6.79
CA ASN A 29 -8.08 -0.26 8.13
C ASN A 29 -9.55 0.06 8.44
N GLY A 30 -10.27 0.64 7.47
CA GLY A 30 -11.71 0.89 7.59
C GLY A 30 -12.51 -0.39 7.79
N SER A 31 -12.25 -1.41 6.98
CA SER A 31 -12.97 -2.68 7.00
C SER A 31 -12.73 -3.46 8.31
N LEU A 32 -11.49 -3.47 8.79
CA LEU A 32 -11.12 -4.11 10.06
C LEU A 32 -11.74 -3.38 11.26
N LYS A 33 -11.74 -2.05 11.26
CA LYS A 33 -12.39 -1.24 12.29
C LYS A 33 -13.90 -1.45 12.32
N ASP A 34 -14.53 -1.60 11.15
CA ASP A 34 -15.97 -1.87 11.06
C ASP A 34 -16.32 -3.29 11.51
N ALA A 35 -15.47 -4.28 11.21
CA ALA A 35 -15.61 -5.64 11.72
C ALA A 35 -15.45 -5.69 13.26
N ASP A 36 -14.44 -5.00 13.81
CA ASP A 36 -14.26 -4.85 15.26
C ASP A 36 -15.47 -4.17 15.91
N LYS A 37 -15.96 -3.06 15.36
CA LYS A 37 -17.21 -2.42 15.86
C LYS A 37 -18.42 -3.34 15.79
N ARG A 38 -18.55 -4.18 14.76
CA ARG A 38 -19.65 -5.16 14.66
C ARG A 38 -19.56 -6.26 15.72
N MET A 39 -18.35 -6.56 16.21
CA MET A 39 -18.14 -7.55 17.26
C MET A 39 -18.14 -6.95 18.68
N ALA A 40 -17.58 -5.75 18.86
CA ALA A 40 -17.43 -5.06 20.15
C ALA A 40 -18.59 -4.09 20.46
N GLY A 41 -19.20 -3.50 19.42
CA GLY A 41 -20.30 -2.54 19.52
C GLY A 41 -21.64 -3.25 19.64
N GLY A 42 -22.03 -3.51 20.89
CA GLY A 42 -23.30 -4.14 21.23
C GLY A 42 -24.53 -3.51 20.55
N LYS A 43 -25.05 -4.22 19.55
CA LYS A 43 -26.47 -4.59 19.50
C LYS A 43 -26.61 -6.11 19.71
N GLY A 44 -26.18 -6.54 20.90
CA GLY A 44 -26.90 -7.50 21.75
C GLY A 44 -27.23 -8.94 21.32
N ASP A 45 -27.28 -9.33 20.04
CA ASP A 45 -28.09 -10.52 19.72
C ASP A 45 -27.34 -11.77 19.19
N VAL A 46 -26.07 -11.69 18.76
CA VAL A 46 -25.45 -12.83 18.03
C VAL A 46 -24.20 -13.44 18.69
N TRP A 47 -23.32 -12.64 19.30
CA TRP A 47 -22.03 -13.15 19.82
C TRP A 47 -21.77 -12.66 21.25
N VAL A 48 -21.95 -13.55 22.22
CA VAL A 48 -21.73 -13.29 23.66
C VAL A 48 -20.84 -14.37 24.26
N GLY A 49 -20.08 -14.00 25.30
CA GLY A 49 -19.25 -14.94 26.07
C GLY A 49 -17.75 -14.86 25.77
N ALA A 50 -16.97 -15.76 26.40
CA ALA A 50 -15.51 -15.75 26.32
C ALA A 50 -14.99 -15.96 24.89
N THR A 51 -15.67 -16.79 24.08
CA THR A 51 -15.29 -17.06 22.68
C THR A 51 -15.40 -15.83 21.79
N ALA A 52 -16.46 -15.03 21.94
CA ALA A 52 -16.64 -13.79 21.17
C ALA A 52 -15.53 -12.78 21.47
N ARG A 53 -15.10 -12.69 22.75
CA ARG A 53 -13.96 -11.84 23.15
C ARG A 53 -12.64 -12.34 22.57
N ALA A 54 -12.44 -13.66 22.53
CA ALA A 54 -11.24 -14.25 21.92
C ALA A 54 -11.17 -13.92 20.42
N TRP A 55 -12.25 -14.11 19.66
CA TRP A 55 -12.27 -13.77 18.23
C TRP A 55 -12.09 -12.29 17.95
N ALA A 56 -12.65 -11.41 18.79
CA ALA A 56 -12.39 -9.98 18.68
C ALA A 56 -10.90 -9.66 18.88
N SER A 57 -10.26 -10.30 19.88
CA SER A 57 -8.83 -10.17 20.11
C SER A 57 -8.00 -10.71 18.94
N ASP A 58 -8.38 -11.86 18.37
CA ASP A 58 -7.69 -12.47 17.23
C ASP A 58 -7.80 -11.59 15.99
N LEU A 59 -8.99 -11.04 15.70
CA LEU A 59 -9.17 -10.10 14.60
C LEU A 59 -8.36 -8.82 14.82
N ALA A 60 -8.33 -8.28 16.03
CA ALA A 60 -7.52 -7.11 16.35
C ALA A 60 -6.02 -7.38 16.16
N GLY A 61 -5.54 -8.56 16.54
CA GLY A 61 -4.16 -9.00 16.29
C GLY A 61 -3.84 -9.06 14.80
N ALA A 62 -4.65 -9.81 14.04
CA ALA A 62 -4.49 -9.93 12.59
C ALA A 62 -4.59 -8.57 11.87
N ALA A 63 -5.48 -7.69 12.33
CA ALA A 63 -5.63 -6.34 11.83
C ALA A 63 -4.34 -5.52 12.01
N ASN A 64 -3.73 -5.59 13.19
CA ASN A 64 -2.48 -4.90 13.49
C ASN A 64 -1.31 -5.44 12.64
N ASP A 65 -1.25 -6.76 12.45
CA ASP A 65 -0.20 -7.39 11.64
C ASP A 65 -0.29 -6.97 10.17
N VAL A 66 -1.49 -7.02 9.59
CA VAL A 66 -1.73 -6.56 8.21
C VAL A 66 -1.40 -5.09 8.06
N THR A 67 -1.83 -4.26 9.02
CA THR A 67 -1.52 -2.82 9.02
C THR A 67 -0.02 -2.56 9.09
N THR A 68 0.70 -3.30 9.93
CA THR A 68 2.16 -3.18 10.09
C THR A 68 2.89 -3.56 8.80
N GLN A 69 2.54 -4.69 8.19
CA GLN A 69 3.17 -5.14 6.95
C GLN A 69 2.89 -4.17 5.80
N ALA A 70 1.64 -3.73 5.68
CA ALA A 70 1.25 -2.81 4.62
C ALA A 70 1.86 -1.41 4.80
N ASN A 71 1.99 -0.91 6.05
CA ASN A 71 2.76 0.32 6.33
C ASN A 71 4.25 0.15 5.99
N GLY A 72 4.85 -1.01 6.30
CA GLY A 72 6.23 -1.31 5.93
C GLY A 72 6.44 -1.30 4.41
N PHE A 73 5.51 -1.87 3.66
CA PHE A 73 5.53 -1.81 2.19
C PHE A 73 5.34 -0.37 1.66
N ALA A 74 4.40 0.39 2.22
CA ALA A 74 4.19 1.79 1.85
C ALA A 74 5.44 2.65 2.10
N GLU A 75 6.12 2.45 3.23
CA GLU A 75 7.40 3.10 3.52
C GLU A 75 8.48 2.71 2.51
N TYR A 76 8.57 1.43 2.13
CA TYR A 76 9.52 0.97 1.12
C TYR A 76 9.28 1.67 -0.23
N VAL A 77 8.04 1.70 -0.72
CA VAL A 77 7.69 2.38 -1.97
C VAL A 77 7.96 3.89 -1.87
N SER A 78 7.67 4.51 -0.73
CA SER A 78 7.94 5.93 -0.48
C SER A 78 9.44 6.25 -0.54
N ARG A 79 10.28 5.40 0.06
CA ARG A 79 11.74 5.54 0.03
C ARG A 79 12.28 5.40 -1.39
N GLU A 80 11.79 4.43 -2.16
CA GLU A 80 12.23 4.30 -3.56
C GLU A 80 11.74 5.43 -4.44
N LEU A 81 10.51 5.89 -4.27
CA LEU A 81 10.00 7.07 -4.97
C LEU A 81 10.83 8.32 -4.69
N ALA A 82 11.30 8.48 -3.44
CA ALA A 82 12.15 9.61 -3.04
C ALA A 82 13.58 9.50 -3.57
N ALA A 83 14.10 8.29 -3.74
CA ALA A 83 15.42 8.02 -4.30
C ALA A 83 15.44 8.14 -5.85
N HIS A 84 14.30 7.91 -6.51
CA HIS A 84 14.21 7.95 -7.97
C HIS A 84 14.17 9.39 -8.54
N PRO A 85 14.93 9.68 -9.61
CA PRO A 85 14.87 10.97 -10.29
C PRO A 85 13.50 11.19 -10.93
N LYS A 86 12.91 12.38 -10.72
CA LYS A 86 11.66 12.79 -11.39
C LYS A 86 11.83 12.99 -12.90
N GLU A 87 13.02 13.41 -13.30
CA GLU A 87 13.35 13.69 -14.69
C GLU A 87 14.67 13.01 -15.06
N VAL A 88 14.64 12.29 -16.17
CA VAL A 88 15.76 11.50 -16.71
C VAL A 88 15.99 11.91 -18.17
N THR A 89 17.10 11.46 -18.75
CA THR A 89 17.32 11.64 -20.20
C THR A 89 16.31 10.81 -21.00
N GLN A 90 16.13 11.15 -22.28
CA GLN A 90 15.25 10.39 -23.18
C GLN A 90 15.66 8.91 -23.27
N ALA A 91 16.97 8.62 -23.30
CA ALA A 91 17.50 7.26 -23.38
C ALA A 91 17.18 6.44 -22.11
N GLU A 92 17.29 7.06 -20.93
CA GLU A 92 16.91 6.46 -19.66
C GLU A 92 15.40 6.20 -19.58
N ALA A 93 14.57 7.17 -19.98
CA ALA A 93 13.12 6.99 -20.02
C ALA A 93 12.69 5.82 -20.94
N ASP A 94 13.36 5.65 -22.08
CA ASP A 94 13.10 4.55 -23.00
C ASP A 94 13.61 3.20 -22.46
N SER A 95 14.63 3.19 -21.61
CA SER A 95 15.06 2.00 -20.87
C SER A 95 14.04 1.63 -19.79
N GLU A 96 13.61 2.59 -18.98
CA GLU A 96 12.59 2.42 -17.93
C GLU A 96 11.28 1.87 -18.50
N ARG A 97 10.82 2.38 -19.66
CA ARG A 97 9.64 1.83 -20.36
C ARG A 97 9.78 0.37 -20.73
N ARG A 98 10.97 -0.09 -21.11
CA ARG A 98 11.21 -1.51 -21.44
C ARG A 98 11.18 -2.37 -20.19
N VAL A 99 11.72 -1.89 -19.08
CA VAL A 99 11.64 -2.56 -17.78
C VAL A 99 10.17 -2.69 -17.36
N LEU A 100 9.41 -1.60 -17.37
CA LEU A 100 7.99 -1.59 -17.02
C LEU A 100 7.12 -2.47 -17.94
N ALA A 101 7.49 -2.59 -19.22
CA ALA A 101 6.80 -3.47 -20.17
C ALA A 101 7.17 -4.97 -20.02
N GLY A 102 8.03 -5.34 -19.05
CA GLY A 102 8.50 -6.71 -18.87
C GLY A 102 9.38 -7.20 -20.02
N ARG A 103 9.99 -6.29 -20.80
CA ARG A 103 10.81 -6.62 -21.98
C ARG A 103 12.32 -6.69 -21.69
N MET A 104 12.70 -6.63 -20.42
CA MET A 104 14.02 -7.03 -19.94
C MET A 104 13.82 -7.99 -18.76
N GLY A 105 13.69 -9.27 -19.10
CA GLY A 105 13.85 -10.43 -18.24
C GLY A 105 14.76 -11.43 -18.94
#